data_AF-A0A3C0VWN3-F1
#
_entry.id   AF-A0A3C0VWN3-F1
#
_cell.length_a   1.000
_cell.length_b   1.000
_cell.length_c   1.000
_cell.angle_alpha   90.00
_cell.angle_beta   90.00
_cell.angle_gamma   90.00
#
_symmetry.space_group_name_H-M   'P 1'
#
loop_
_entity.id
_entity.type
_entity.pdbx_description
1 polymer ?
#
loop_
_entity_poly.entity_id
_entity_poly.type
_entity_poly.pdbx_seq_one_letter_code
_entity_poly.pdbx_strand_id
1 'polypeptide(L)'
;MDDTNYKQQQGAALGKALGQAKRTRMSAFTLLELLVVIAIMSIIVSTSLPALQGLGRTGKNTGAARQVLEDLRYARQVALRNRSDVYMVFTPSNVWSIIRNVDREKLPPRKKDPRLLSLTNMIEKQYSGYAIVSMRTVGDQPGQKFPNYLTEWKKLPSGMLIAPHKITLAGQAGGFQAQSIPFPISDSSPAMLPAVGFNSRGQLKSGRDEVIPLVSGSVMHEQDRFGNYRPSRPDVQVTGGYEDIVENGQFKPAYHHQIRIN
;
A
#
# COMPACT_ATOMS: atom_id res chain seq x y z
N MET A 1 67.38 -16.90 -72.06
CA MET A 1 66.52 -15.71 -72.23
C MET A 1 65.20 -16.21 -72.75
N ASP A 2 64.16 -16.22 -71.91
CA ASP A 2 62.75 -15.97 -72.27
C ASP A 2 61.84 -16.24 -71.06
N ASP A 3 61.89 -15.30 -70.11
CA ASP A 3 61.03 -15.21 -68.92
C ASP A 3 59.62 -14.67 -69.27
N THR A 4 59.05 -15.11 -70.38
CA THR A 4 57.90 -14.42 -71.01
C THR A 4 56.59 -15.22 -70.98
N ASN A 5 56.56 -16.38 -70.32
CA ASN A 5 55.38 -17.27 -70.36
C ASN A 5 54.66 -17.52 -69.01
N TYR A 6 55.16 -16.97 -67.90
CA TYR A 6 54.50 -17.10 -66.59
C TYR A 6 53.51 -15.96 -66.27
N LYS A 7 53.56 -14.84 -67.00
CA LYS A 7 52.69 -13.67 -66.72
C LYS A 7 51.30 -13.73 -67.38
N GLN A 8 51.04 -14.66 -68.30
CA GLN A 8 49.78 -14.71 -69.05
C GLN A 8 48.72 -15.65 -68.47
N GLN A 9 49.09 -16.59 -67.60
CA GLN A 9 48.13 -17.49 -66.95
C GLN A 9 47.62 -16.99 -65.58
N GLN A 10 48.26 -16.00 -64.96
CA GLN A 10 47.78 -15.42 -63.70
C GLN A 10 46.71 -14.33 -63.88
N GLY A 11 46.62 -13.69 -65.05
CA GLY A 11 45.60 -12.68 -65.33
C GLY A 11 44.18 -13.23 -65.50
N ALA A 12 44.04 -14.48 -65.95
CA ALA A 12 42.73 -15.09 -66.23
C ALA A 12 42.06 -15.71 -64.99
N ALA A 13 42.85 -16.08 -63.97
CA ALA A 13 42.32 -16.63 -62.70
C ALA A 13 41.87 -15.53 -61.73
N LEU A 14 42.52 -14.36 -61.75
CA LEU A 14 42.17 -13.20 -60.91
C LEU A 14 40.85 -12.53 -61.35
N GLY A 15 40.52 -12.58 -62.65
CA GLY A 15 39.26 -12.03 -63.17
C GLY A 15 38.02 -12.87 -62.87
N LYS A 16 38.15 -14.17 -62.61
CA LYS A 16 37.03 -15.07 -62.27
C LYS A 16 36.74 -15.17 -60.77
N ALA A 17 37.72 -14.88 -59.91
CA ALA A 17 37.56 -14.94 -58.45
C ALA A 17 36.89 -13.70 -57.84
N LEU A 18 36.78 -12.58 -58.57
CA LEU A 18 36.17 -11.33 -58.07
C LEU A 18 34.70 -11.15 -58.49
N GLY A 19 34.11 -12.13 -59.19
CA GLY A 19 32.78 -12.01 -59.80
C GLY A 19 31.61 -12.62 -59.03
N GLN A 20 31.82 -13.15 -57.82
CA GLN A 20 30.74 -13.75 -57.02
C GLN A 20 30.67 -13.20 -55.60
N ALA A 21 30.65 -11.87 -55.46
CA ALA A 21 29.99 -11.28 -54.31
C ALA A 21 28.49 -11.56 -54.45
N LYS A 22 28.01 -12.62 -53.81
CA LYS A 22 26.57 -12.91 -53.66
C LYS A 22 25.96 -11.70 -52.96
N ARG A 23 25.43 -10.75 -53.74
CA ARG A 23 24.68 -9.61 -53.23
C ARG A 23 23.47 -10.18 -52.51
N THR A 24 23.57 -10.33 -51.20
CA THR A 24 22.42 -10.55 -50.34
C THR A 24 21.54 -9.34 -50.57
N ARG A 25 20.45 -9.51 -51.32
CA ARG A 25 19.45 -8.45 -51.46
C ARG A 25 18.94 -8.16 -50.05
N MET A 26 19.36 -7.04 -49.48
CA MET A 26 18.71 -6.50 -48.31
C MET A 26 17.33 -6.06 -48.78
N SER A 27 16.30 -6.80 -48.37
CA SER A 27 14.92 -6.42 -48.62
C SER A 27 14.66 -5.10 -47.90
N ALA A 28 14.33 -4.05 -48.65
CA ALA A 28 13.85 -2.79 -48.07
C ALA A 28 12.37 -2.99 -47.69
N PHE A 29 12.01 -2.63 -46.46
CA PHE A 29 10.64 -2.72 -45.95
C PHE A 29 9.71 -1.81 -46.75
N THR A 30 8.54 -2.33 -47.13
CA THR A 30 7.51 -1.52 -47.80
C THR A 30 6.62 -0.80 -46.76
N LEU A 31 6.01 0.33 -47.14
CA LEU A 31 5.05 1.03 -46.28
C LEU A 31 3.87 0.14 -45.86
N LEU A 32 3.43 -0.74 -46.76
CA LEU A 32 2.34 -1.68 -46.50
C LEU A 32 2.74 -2.72 -45.45
N GLU A 33 3.98 -3.22 -45.52
CA GLU A 33 4.51 -4.18 -44.56
C GLU A 33 4.61 -3.56 -43.16
N LEU A 34 5.07 -2.30 -43.05
CA LEU A 34 5.07 -1.58 -41.78
C LEU A 34 3.65 -1.38 -41.23
N LEU A 35 2.67 -1.06 -42.09
CA LEU A 35 1.27 -0.89 -41.71
C LEU A 35 0.66 -2.18 -41.15
N VAL A 36 0.91 -3.32 -41.81
CA VAL A 36 0.43 -4.63 -41.33
C VAL A 36 1.08 -4.99 -39.99
N VAL A 37 2.38 -4.72 -39.82
CA VAL A 37 3.08 -5.00 -38.56
C VAL A 37 2.52 -4.18 -37.41
N ILE A 38 2.33 -2.87 -37.56
CA ILE A 38 1.74 -2.04 -36.50
C ILE A 38 0.29 -2.44 -36.21
N ALA A 39 -0.48 -2.87 -37.22
CA ALA A 39 -1.84 -3.37 -37.04
C ALA A 39 -1.84 -4.64 -36.18
N ILE A 40 -0.99 -5.63 -36.49
CA ILE A 40 -0.88 -6.86 -35.70
C ILE A 40 -0.35 -6.57 -34.29
N MET A 41 0.66 -5.69 -34.15
CA MET A 41 1.16 -5.27 -32.84
C MET A 41 0.05 -4.62 -31.99
N SER A 42 -0.80 -3.78 -32.58
CA SER A 42 -1.90 -3.12 -31.87
C SER A 42 -2.92 -4.13 -31.33
N ILE A 43 -3.24 -5.17 -32.13
CA ILE A 43 -4.16 -6.24 -31.73
C ILE A 43 -3.56 -7.01 -30.54
N ILE A 44 -2.30 -7.45 -30.66
CA ILE A 44 -1.61 -8.21 -29.61
C ILE A 44 -1.49 -7.40 -28.31
N VAL A 45 -1.15 -6.11 -28.41
CA VAL A 45 -1.03 -5.23 -27.24
C VAL A 45 -2.39 -5.03 -26.57
N SER A 46 -3.45 -4.83 -27.34
CA SER A 46 -4.80 -4.65 -26.79
C SER A 46 -5.30 -5.87 -26.02
N THR A 47 -4.98 -7.09 -26.49
CA THR A 47 -5.40 -8.33 -25.84
C THR A 47 -4.49 -8.73 -24.67
N SER A 48 -3.21 -8.36 -24.72
CA SER A 48 -2.22 -8.76 -23.71
C SER A 48 -2.18 -7.82 -22.50
N LEU A 49 -2.44 -6.52 -22.67
CA LEU A 49 -2.37 -5.54 -21.57
C LEU A 49 -3.33 -5.83 -20.40
N PRO A 50 -4.60 -6.23 -20.61
CA PRO A 50 -5.51 -6.54 -19.51
C PRO A 50 -5.01 -7.67 -18.59
N ALA A 51 -4.36 -8.70 -19.15
CA ALA A 51 -3.83 -9.82 -18.38
C ALA A 51 -2.66 -9.41 -17.46
N LEU A 52 -1.83 -8.45 -17.88
CA LEU A 52 -0.72 -7.93 -17.08
C LEU A 52 -1.20 -7.08 -15.87
N GLN A 53 -2.35 -6.42 -15.98
CA GLN A 53 -2.93 -5.65 -14.87
C GLN A 53 -3.32 -6.58 -13.69
N GLY A 54 -3.76 -7.80 -13.97
CA GLY A 54 -4.09 -8.80 -12.95
C GLY A 54 -2.88 -9.26 -12.13
N LEU A 55 -1.75 -9.51 -12.79
CA LEU A 55 -0.48 -9.89 -12.13
C LEU A 55 0.05 -8.78 -11.21
N GLY A 56 0.01 -7.52 -11.68
CA GLY A 56 0.40 -6.36 -10.88
C GLY A 56 -0.48 -6.13 -9.64
N ARG A 57 -1.78 -6.46 -9.72
CA ARG A 57 -2.72 -6.33 -8.59
C ARG A 57 -2.46 -7.38 -7.50
N THR A 58 -2.24 -8.64 -7.88
CA THR A 58 -1.94 -9.73 -6.93
C THR A 58 -0.63 -9.50 -6.17
N GLY A 59 0.41 -9.01 -6.86
CA GLY A 59 1.69 -8.67 -6.22
C GLY A 59 1.56 -7.56 -5.17
N LYS A 60 0.77 -6.51 -5.45
CA LYS A 60 0.51 -5.40 -4.52
C LYS A 60 -0.26 -5.85 -3.27
N ASN A 61 -1.32 -6.64 -3.44
CA ASN A 61 -2.13 -7.14 -2.33
C ASN A 61 -1.29 -8.03 -1.39
N THR A 62 -0.45 -8.89 -1.96
CA THR A 62 0.44 -9.78 -1.21
C THR A 62 1.49 -8.98 -0.42
N GLY A 63 2.06 -7.93 -1.01
CA GLY A 63 3.02 -7.04 -0.34
C GLY A 63 2.41 -6.31 0.86
N ALA A 64 1.23 -5.73 0.70
CA ALA A 64 0.51 -5.06 1.78
C ALA A 64 0.17 -6.01 2.94
N ALA A 65 -0.28 -7.23 2.62
CA ALA A 65 -0.58 -8.25 3.62
C ALA A 65 0.67 -8.68 4.40
N ARG A 66 1.80 -8.89 3.70
CA ARG A 66 3.09 -9.22 4.33
C ARG A 66 3.58 -8.10 5.25
N GLN A 67 3.48 -6.84 4.81
CA GLN A 67 3.89 -5.68 5.60
C GLN A 67 3.13 -5.61 6.93
N VAL A 68 1.79 -5.73 6.89
CA VAL A 68 0.97 -5.70 8.11
C VAL A 68 1.25 -6.92 9.00
N LEU A 69 1.41 -8.11 8.41
CA LEU A 69 1.73 -9.33 9.15
C LEU A 69 3.09 -9.23 9.88
N GLU A 70 4.10 -8.69 9.22
CA GLU A 70 5.42 -8.45 9.81
C GLU A 70 5.33 -7.46 10.97
N ASP A 71 4.63 -6.34 10.77
CA ASP A 71 4.44 -5.32 11.79
C ASP A 71 3.61 -5.84 12.99
N LEU A 72 2.64 -6.72 12.77
CA LEU A 72 1.91 -7.40 13.86
C LEU A 72 2.79 -8.38 14.65
N ARG A 73 3.63 -9.15 13.95
CA ARG A 73 4.61 -10.03 14.60
C ARG A 73 5.58 -9.23 15.44
N TYR A 74 6.06 -8.11 14.92
CA TYR A 74 6.89 -7.16 15.65
C TYR A 74 6.14 -6.61 16.89
N ALA A 75 4.91 -6.13 16.74
CA ALA A 75 4.10 -5.63 17.86
C ALA A 75 3.94 -6.69 18.96
N ARG A 76 3.61 -7.93 18.58
CA ARG A 76 3.50 -9.07 19.50
C ARG A 76 4.83 -9.38 20.19
N GLN A 77 5.93 -9.40 19.45
CA GLN A 77 7.26 -9.65 20.00
C GLN A 77 7.66 -8.56 21.01
N VAL A 78 7.36 -7.29 20.71
CA VAL A 78 7.63 -6.19 21.65
C VAL A 78 6.77 -6.34 22.91
N ALA A 79 5.49 -6.70 22.77
CA ALA A 79 4.61 -6.94 23.92
C ALA A 79 5.15 -8.02 24.86
N LEU A 80 5.64 -9.13 24.30
CA LEU A 80 6.28 -10.22 25.03
C LEU A 80 7.58 -9.78 25.70
N ARG A 81 8.48 -9.13 24.93
CA ARG A 81 9.80 -8.69 25.40
C ARG A 81 9.69 -7.69 26.54
N ASN A 82 8.82 -6.71 26.38
CA ASN A 82 8.67 -5.59 27.32
C ASN A 82 7.64 -5.90 28.42
N ARG A 83 6.95 -7.06 28.34
CA ARG A 83 5.83 -7.41 29.22
C ARG A 83 4.80 -6.28 29.34
N SER A 84 4.54 -5.59 28.23
CA SER A 84 3.66 -4.43 28.15
C SER A 84 2.59 -4.61 27.08
N ASP A 85 1.50 -3.86 27.21
CA ASP A 85 0.47 -3.85 26.18
C ASP A 85 0.93 -3.02 24.98
N VAL A 86 0.87 -3.62 23.79
CA VAL A 86 1.25 -3.00 22.52
C VAL A 86 0.08 -3.07 21.55
N TYR A 87 -0.17 -1.98 20.83
CA TYR A 87 -1.30 -1.87 19.91
C TYR A 87 -0.80 -1.50 18.52
N MET A 88 -1.31 -2.19 17.51
CA MET A 88 -1.37 -1.65 16.15
C MET A 88 -2.62 -0.79 16.07
N VAL A 89 -2.44 0.51 15.85
CA VAL A 89 -3.51 1.51 15.77
C VAL A 89 -3.72 1.93 14.34
N PHE A 90 -4.98 2.13 13.95
CA PHE A 90 -5.35 2.53 12.60
C PHE A 90 -5.80 3.98 12.58
N THR A 91 -5.60 4.65 11.44
CA THR A 91 -6.07 6.02 11.27
C THR A 91 -7.60 6.05 11.35
N PRO A 92 -8.19 6.91 12.21
CA PRO A 92 -9.62 6.86 12.47
C PRO A 92 -10.44 7.43 11.29
N SER A 93 -11.70 7.06 11.18
CA SER A 93 -12.60 7.56 10.12
C SER A 93 -13.04 9.02 10.33
N ASN A 94 -12.78 9.60 11.49
CA ASN A 94 -13.26 10.93 11.90
C ASN A 94 -12.14 11.95 12.14
N VAL A 95 -11.02 11.87 11.39
CA VAL A 95 -9.84 12.76 11.53
C VAL A 95 -10.23 14.24 11.62
N TRP A 96 -11.17 14.71 10.78
CA TRP A 96 -11.67 16.08 10.81
C TRP A 96 -12.30 16.50 12.13
N SER A 97 -13.04 15.60 12.78
CA SER A 97 -13.61 15.90 14.09
C SER A 97 -12.52 16.08 15.14
N ILE A 98 -11.44 15.29 15.04
CA ILE A 98 -10.29 15.40 15.93
C ILE A 98 -9.56 16.72 15.69
N ILE A 99 -9.29 17.08 14.43
CA ILE A 99 -8.67 18.37 14.07
C ILE A 99 -9.47 19.54 14.66
N ARG A 100 -10.79 19.57 14.48
CA ARG A 100 -11.64 20.63 15.03
C ARG A 100 -11.57 20.70 16.56
N ASN A 101 -11.50 19.57 17.24
CA ASN A 101 -11.40 19.54 18.69
C ASN A 101 -10.05 20.09 19.18
N VAL A 102 -8.96 19.74 18.49
CA VAL A 102 -7.61 20.27 18.78
C VAL A 102 -7.52 21.75 18.47
N ASP A 103 -8.16 22.20 17.39
CA ASP A 103 -8.19 23.61 17.03
C ASP A 103 -8.90 24.48 18.08
N ARG A 104 -9.91 23.91 18.75
CA ARG A 104 -10.63 24.57 19.86
C ARG A 104 -9.92 24.47 21.20
N GLU A 105 -8.90 23.63 21.33
CA GLU A 105 -8.15 23.46 22.58
C GLU A 105 -7.33 24.72 22.87
N LYS A 106 -7.37 25.21 24.12
CA LYS A 106 -6.60 26.38 24.57
C LYS A 106 -5.12 26.00 24.80
N LEU A 107 -4.43 25.58 23.74
CA LEU A 107 -3.02 25.24 23.77
C LEU A 107 -2.14 26.40 23.29
N PRO A 108 -0.93 26.57 23.83
CA PRO A 108 0.05 27.50 23.27
C PRO A 108 0.34 27.15 21.80
N PRO A 109 0.54 28.14 20.90
CA PRO A 109 0.79 27.90 19.47
C PRO A 109 1.92 26.90 19.22
N ARG A 110 3.02 27.00 20.00
CA ARG A 110 4.19 26.11 19.93
C ARG A 110 3.87 24.61 20.08
N LYS A 111 2.79 24.28 20.80
CA LYS A 111 2.31 22.89 20.95
C LYS A 111 1.19 22.54 19.95
N LYS A 112 0.40 23.55 19.55
CA LYS A 112 -0.76 23.39 18.69
C LYS A 112 -0.37 23.18 17.23
N ASP A 113 0.55 23.99 16.70
CA ASP A 113 0.87 24.00 15.27
C ASP A 113 1.49 22.68 14.78
N PRO A 114 2.50 22.08 15.47
CA PRO A 114 3.05 20.78 15.06
C PRO A 114 2.01 19.66 15.10
N ARG A 115 1.05 19.76 16.03
CA ARG A 115 -0.04 18.80 16.16
C ARG A 115 -1.06 18.94 15.02
N LEU A 116 -1.42 20.16 14.65
CA LEU A 116 -2.31 20.38 13.50
C LEU A 116 -1.67 19.91 12.19
N LEU A 117 -0.38 20.21 11.97
CA LEU A 117 0.35 19.73 10.79
C LEU A 117 0.38 18.20 10.70
N SER A 118 0.72 17.53 11.81
CA SER A 118 0.72 16.07 11.85
C SER A 118 -0.67 15.46 11.66
N LEU A 119 -1.74 16.11 12.13
CA LEU A 119 -3.13 15.70 11.88
C LEU A 119 -3.55 15.90 10.42
N THR A 120 -3.14 16.98 9.77
CA THR A 120 -3.38 17.19 8.33
C THR A 120 -2.75 16.06 7.52
N ASN A 121 -1.54 15.62 7.89
CA ASN A 121 -0.89 14.46 7.27
C ASN A 121 -1.62 13.12 7.50
N MET A 122 -2.54 13.05 8.46
CA MET A 122 -3.37 11.86 8.71
C MET A 122 -4.58 11.79 7.77
N ILE A 123 -5.00 12.90 7.17
CA ILE A 123 -6.11 12.93 6.20
C ILE A 123 -5.79 11.98 5.04
N GLU A 124 -4.57 12.08 4.48
CA GLU A 124 -4.09 11.21 3.40
C GLU A 124 -3.90 9.74 3.80
N LYS A 125 -3.84 9.46 5.10
CA LYS A 125 -3.65 8.12 5.66
C LYS A 125 -4.96 7.50 6.14
N GLN A 126 -6.08 8.19 5.96
CA GLN A 126 -7.38 7.65 6.32
C GLN A 126 -7.62 6.30 5.62
N TYR A 127 -8.08 5.30 6.38
CA TYR A 127 -8.28 3.90 5.96
C TYR A 127 -7.06 3.13 5.45
N SER A 128 -5.88 3.75 5.34
CA SER A 128 -4.65 3.11 4.82
C SER A 128 -3.48 3.24 5.78
N GLY A 129 -3.63 4.04 6.83
CA GLY A 129 -2.59 4.35 7.79
C GLY A 129 -2.67 3.55 9.07
N TYR A 130 -1.50 3.21 9.59
CA TYR A 130 -1.39 2.57 10.89
C TYR A 130 -0.05 2.89 11.55
N ALA A 131 0.01 2.73 12.86
CA ALA A 131 1.24 2.83 13.65
C ALA A 131 1.22 1.80 14.78
N ILE A 132 2.37 1.58 15.43
CA ILE A 132 2.47 0.70 16.59
C ILE A 132 2.77 1.55 17.82
N VAL A 133 2.01 1.34 18.89
CA VAL A 133 2.09 2.11 20.14
C VAL A 133 2.21 1.16 21.32
N SER A 134 3.17 1.41 22.20
CA SER A 134 3.22 0.78 23.52
C SER A 134 2.53 1.70 24.53
N MET A 135 1.65 1.16 25.39
CA MET A 135 0.99 1.98 26.42
C MET A 135 1.80 2.10 27.72
N ARG A 136 2.91 1.35 27.84
CA ARG A 136 3.82 1.34 28.99
C ARG A 136 5.25 1.02 28.55
N THR A 137 6.22 1.46 29.32
CA THR A 137 7.63 1.07 29.21
C THR A 137 8.01 0.14 30.37
N VAL A 138 9.03 -0.71 30.18
CA VAL A 138 9.56 -1.57 31.25
C VAL A 138 10.07 -0.71 32.41
N GLY A 139 9.60 -0.99 33.63
CA GLY A 139 9.97 -0.25 34.84
C GLY A 139 9.01 0.89 35.25
N ASP A 140 7.94 1.14 34.49
CA ASP A 140 6.93 2.13 34.88
C ASP A 140 6.22 1.75 36.19
N GLN A 141 6.11 2.70 37.11
CA GLN A 141 5.36 2.50 38.36
C GLN A 141 3.85 2.36 38.09
N PRO A 142 3.11 1.55 38.87
CA PRO A 142 1.68 1.40 38.74
C PRO A 142 0.97 2.76 38.91
N GLY A 143 0.28 3.23 37.87
CA GLY A 143 -0.61 4.41 37.95
C GLY A 143 -0.39 5.45 36.84
N GLN A 144 0.83 5.56 36.30
CA GLN A 144 1.11 6.44 35.17
C GLN A 144 1.34 5.60 33.90
N LYS A 145 0.66 5.96 32.82
CA LYS A 145 0.87 5.35 31.49
C LYS A 145 1.75 6.31 30.70
N PHE A 146 2.87 5.82 30.19
CA PHE A 146 3.75 6.55 29.27
C PHE A 146 3.59 5.96 27.86
N PRO A 147 2.52 6.33 27.13
CA PRO A 147 2.32 5.86 25.78
C PRO A 147 3.45 6.34 24.88
N ASN A 148 3.99 5.43 24.08
CA ASN A 148 5.07 5.72 23.15
C ASN A 148 4.81 5.07 21.79
N TYR A 149 4.89 5.86 20.72
CA TYR A 149 4.86 5.36 19.35
C TYR A 149 6.18 4.63 19.05
N LEU A 150 6.09 3.33 18.79
CA LEU A 150 7.22 2.48 18.43
C LEU A 150 7.57 2.60 16.94
N THR A 151 6.60 3.02 16.13
CA THR A 151 6.78 3.34 14.71
C THR A 151 6.16 4.68 14.41
N GLU A 152 6.65 5.34 13.38
CA GLU A 152 5.91 6.42 12.73
C GLU A 152 4.61 5.89 12.10
N TRP A 153 3.73 6.81 11.71
CA TRP A 153 2.52 6.49 10.94
C TRP A 153 2.88 6.04 9.52
N LYS A 154 2.81 4.73 9.31
CA LYS A 154 3.02 4.09 8.01
C LYS A 154 1.73 4.14 7.20
N LYS A 155 1.86 4.07 5.88
CA LYS A 155 0.75 3.89 4.95
C LYS A 155 0.88 2.53 4.25
N LEU A 156 -0.23 1.89 3.96
CA LEU A 156 -0.26 0.71 3.11
C LEU A 156 0.19 1.05 1.68
N PRO A 157 0.80 0.09 0.95
CA PRO A 157 1.18 0.27 -0.44
C PRO A 157 0.03 0.77 -1.33
N SER A 158 0.38 1.55 -2.37
CA SER A 158 -0.55 2.40 -3.12
C SER A 158 -1.80 1.68 -3.64
N GLY A 159 -2.95 2.09 -3.10
CA GLY A 159 -4.27 1.58 -3.44
C GLY A 159 -4.80 0.50 -2.49
N MET A 160 -4.08 0.15 -1.43
CA MET A 160 -4.57 -0.78 -0.41
C MET A 160 -5.14 -0.03 0.80
N LEU A 161 -6.32 -0.45 1.22
CA LEU A 161 -7.03 0.06 2.38
C LEU A 161 -7.27 -1.10 3.36
N ILE A 162 -7.30 -0.77 4.63
CA ILE A 162 -7.96 -1.59 5.64
C ILE A 162 -9.45 -1.41 5.42
N ALA A 163 -10.21 -2.51 5.45
CA ALA A 163 -11.64 -2.49 5.17
C ALA A 163 -12.36 -1.37 5.96
N PRO A 164 -12.97 -0.37 5.28
CA PRO A 164 -13.47 0.83 5.94
C PRO A 164 -14.49 0.58 7.06
N HIS A 165 -15.30 -0.47 6.94
CA HIS A 165 -16.28 -0.85 7.96
C HIS A 165 -15.62 -1.22 9.30
N LYS A 166 -14.43 -1.86 9.30
CA LYS A 166 -13.70 -2.22 10.53
C LYS A 166 -13.30 -0.98 11.33
N ILE A 167 -12.96 0.09 10.62
CA ILE A 167 -12.52 1.38 11.20
C ILE A 167 -13.74 2.23 11.58
N THR A 168 -14.77 2.28 10.74
CA THR A 168 -15.96 3.10 10.97
C THR A 168 -16.80 2.59 12.14
N LEU A 169 -16.86 1.26 12.31
CA LEU A 169 -17.58 0.60 13.40
C LEU A 169 -16.68 0.36 14.63
N ALA A 170 -15.57 1.06 14.77
CA ALA A 170 -14.65 0.85 15.89
C ALA A 170 -15.37 0.95 17.24
N GLY A 171 -15.20 -0.06 18.10
CA GLY A 171 -15.89 -0.19 19.38
C GLY A 171 -17.29 -0.81 19.29
N GLN A 172 -17.78 -1.14 18.10
CA GLN A 172 -19.07 -1.79 17.85
C GLN A 172 -18.89 -3.20 17.28
N ALA A 173 -19.99 -3.96 17.22
CA ALA A 173 -19.99 -5.28 16.57
C ALA A 173 -19.56 -5.15 15.09
N GLY A 174 -18.69 -6.05 14.64
CA GLY A 174 -18.12 -6.01 13.29
C GLY A 174 -16.93 -5.05 13.12
N GLY A 175 -16.68 -4.12 14.06
CA GLY A 175 -15.53 -3.22 14.03
C GLY A 175 -14.26 -3.77 14.68
N PHE A 176 -13.18 -2.98 14.63
CA PHE A 176 -12.03 -3.15 15.54
C PHE A 176 -12.37 -2.70 16.95
N GLN A 177 -11.57 -3.14 17.93
CA GLN A 177 -11.63 -2.58 19.27
C GLN A 177 -11.26 -1.08 19.22
N ALA A 178 -11.99 -0.25 19.96
CA ALA A 178 -11.63 1.16 20.15
C ALA A 178 -10.76 1.30 21.39
N GLN A 179 -9.63 2.00 21.26
CA GLN A 179 -8.68 2.23 22.35
C GLN A 179 -8.34 3.72 22.45
N SER A 180 -8.37 4.26 23.67
CA SER A 180 -7.96 5.64 23.95
C SER A 180 -6.44 5.76 23.93
N ILE A 181 -5.90 6.49 22.94
CA ILE A 181 -4.45 6.62 22.65
C ILE A 181 -4.13 8.07 22.25
N PRO A 182 -3.03 8.68 22.73
CA PRO A 182 -2.55 9.97 22.22
C PRO A 182 -2.43 9.97 20.70
N PHE A 183 -3.02 10.96 20.03
CA PHE A 183 -3.07 10.98 18.57
C PHE A 183 -2.81 12.38 17.99
N PRO A 184 -1.92 12.51 16.98
CA PRO A 184 -1.21 11.44 16.27
C PRO A 184 0.16 11.08 16.89
N ILE A 185 0.61 11.81 17.92
CA ILE A 185 1.90 11.60 18.60
C ILE A 185 1.71 11.45 20.12
N SER A 186 2.74 10.96 20.81
CA SER A 186 2.68 10.65 22.26
C SER A 186 2.28 11.84 23.15
N ASP A 187 2.64 13.07 22.79
CA ASP A 187 2.33 14.31 23.54
C ASP A 187 0.96 14.92 23.17
N SER A 188 0.14 14.22 22.36
CA SER A 188 -1.18 14.70 21.98
C SER A 188 -2.26 14.27 22.97
N SER A 189 -3.36 15.04 23.07
CA SER A 189 -4.55 14.60 23.79
C SER A 189 -5.07 13.27 23.21
N PRO A 190 -5.53 12.33 24.06
CA PRO A 190 -6.01 11.04 23.59
C PRO A 190 -7.23 11.14 22.67
N ALA A 191 -7.29 10.24 21.68
CA ALA A 191 -8.47 9.99 20.85
C ALA A 191 -8.82 8.49 20.89
N MET A 192 -10.08 8.17 20.62
CA MET A 192 -10.50 6.79 20.43
C MET A 192 -10.07 6.32 19.04
N LEU A 193 -9.13 5.38 19.00
CA LEU A 193 -8.59 4.83 17.76
C LEU A 193 -9.03 3.38 17.56
N PRO A 194 -9.35 2.96 16.33
CA PRO A 194 -9.47 1.54 16.00
C PRO A 194 -8.11 0.88 16.19
N ALA A 195 -8.06 -0.26 16.88
CA ALA A 195 -6.82 -0.92 17.20
C ALA A 195 -6.94 -2.44 17.27
N VAL A 196 -5.81 -3.11 17.03
CA VAL A 196 -5.56 -4.50 17.44
C VAL A 196 -4.46 -4.48 18.50
N GLY A 197 -4.76 -4.99 19.69
CA GLY A 197 -3.84 -5.00 20.82
C GLY A 197 -3.31 -6.38 21.17
N PHE A 198 -2.06 -6.45 21.63
CA PHE A 198 -1.45 -7.60 22.28
C PHE A 198 -1.20 -7.29 23.75
N ASN A 199 -1.52 -8.23 24.64
CA ASN A 199 -1.18 -8.14 26.05
C ASN A 199 0.29 -8.54 26.28
N SER A 200 0.77 -8.42 27.53
CA SER A 200 2.12 -8.80 27.95
C SER A 200 2.49 -10.28 27.74
N ARG A 201 1.50 -11.14 27.45
CA ARG A 201 1.69 -12.56 27.10
C ARG A 201 1.63 -12.80 25.57
N GLY A 202 1.58 -11.73 24.77
CA GLY A 202 1.49 -11.81 23.31
C GLY A 202 0.13 -12.27 22.79
N GLN A 203 -0.88 -12.41 23.66
CA GLN A 203 -2.24 -12.78 23.28
C GLN A 203 -3.03 -11.55 22.86
N LEU A 204 -4.02 -11.74 22.00
CA LEU A 204 -4.91 -10.65 21.60
C LEU A 204 -5.70 -10.09 22.77
N LYS A 205 -5.73 -8.76 22.88
CA LYS A 205 -6.50 -8.03 23.92
C LYS A 205 -8.00 -8.06 23.68
N SER A 206 -8.43 -8.32 22.45
CA SER A 206 -9.83 -8.55 22.11
C SER A 206 -10.38 -9.84 22.76
N GLY A 207 -9.51 -10.77 23.17
CA GLY A 207 -9.90 -12.08 23.71
C GLY A 207 -10.54 -13.02 22.68
N ARG A 208 -10.52 -12.64 21.39
CA ARG A 208 -11.08 -13.39 20.26
C ARG A 208 -10.18 -13.22 19.05
N ASP A 209 -10.26 -14.17 18.12
CA ASP A 209 -9.60 -14.06 16.82
C ASP A 209 -10.01 -12.75 16.13
N GLU A 210 -9.02 -12.03 15.62
CA GLU A 210 -9.22 -10.74 14.96
C GLU A 210 -8.80 -10.85 13.51
N VAL A 211 -9.65 -10.35 12.60
CA VAL A 211 -9.36 -10.34 11.16
C VAL A 211 -9.14 -8.89 10.73
N ILE A 212 -8.01 -8.66 10.04
CA ILE A 212 -7.74 -7.40 9.33
C ILE A 212 -7.93 -7.66 7.84
N PRO A 213 -9.07 -7.26 7.26
CA PRO A 213 -9.30 -7.41 5.84
C PRO A 213 -8.66 -6.25 5.08
N LEU A 214 -7.97 -6.59 4.00
CA LEU A 214 -7.32 -5.63 3.12
C LEU A 214 -8.05 -5.59 1.78
N VAL A 215 -8.40 -4.39 1.32
CA VAL A 215 -9.12 -4.16 0.07
C VAL A 215 -8.36 -3.22 -0.84
N SER A 216 -8.52 -3.38 -2.14
CA SER A 216 -8.05 -2.40 -3.11
C SER A 216 -9.08 -1.27 -3.24
N GLY A 217 -8.63 -0.02 -3.21
CA GLY A 217 -9.50 1.14 -3.32
C GLY A 217 -8.76 2.47 -3.31
N SER A 218 -9.53 3.55 -3.33
CA SER A 218 -9.07 4.92 -3.22
C SER A 218 -9.88 5.67 -2.16
N VAL A 219 -9.24 6.67 -1.56
CA VAL A 219 -9.86 7.59 -0.61
C VAL A 219 -9.62 8.98 -1.16
N MET A 220 -10.70 9.67 -1.50
CA MET A 220 -10.66 11.01 -2.06
C MET A 220 -11.20 11.99 -1.04
N HIS A 221 -10.50 13.11 -0.90
CA HIS A 221 -10.91 14.21 -0.04
C HIS A 221 -11.20 15.43 -0.90
N GLU A 222 -12.26 16.15 -0.55
CA GLU A 222 -12.57 17.41 -1.21
C GLU A 222 -11.47 18.43 -0.88
N GLN A 223 -11.01 19.15 -1.90
CA GLN A 223 -10.05 20.24 -1.75
C GLN A 223 -10.67 21.54 -2.29
N ASP A 224 -10.28 22.67 -1.70
CA ASP A 224 -10.61 23.98 -2.24
C ASP A 224 -9.74 24.35 -3.46
N ARG A 225 -9.97 25.53 -4.03
CA ARG A 225 -9.21 26.03 -5.20
C ARG A 225 -7.72 26.28 -4.93
N PHE A 226 -7.32 26.26 -3.66
CA PHE A 226 -5.95 26.47 -3.21
C PHE A 226 -5.27 25.15 -2.80
N GLY A 227 -5.94 24.01 -2.98
CA GLY A 227 -5.43 22.68 -2.62
C GLY A 227 -5.55 22.34 -1.13
N ASN A 228 -6.26 23.15 -0.33
CA ASN A 228 -6.49 22.81 1.07
C ASN A 228 -7.64 21.83 1.19
N TYR A 229 -7.45 20.80 2.02
CA TYR A 229 -8.50 19.85 2.32
C TYR A 229 -9.70 20.52 3.01
N ARG A 230 -10.91 20.15 2.59
CA ARG A 230 -12.16 20.63 3.19
C ARG A 230 -12.68 19.65 4.25
N PRO A 231 -13.29 20.15 5.34
CA PRO A 231 -13.81 19.33 6.43
C PRO A 231 -15.10 18.58 6.04
N SER A 232 -14.97 17.61 5.15
CA SER A 232 -16.04 16.73 4.68
C SER A 232 -15.67 15.26 4.89
N ARG A 233 -16.68 14.37 4.80
CA ARG A 233 -16.39 12.93 4.79
C ARG A 233 -15.65 12.60 3.49
N PRO A 234 -14.61 11.76 3.53
CA PRO A 234 -13.97 11.31 2.30
C PRO A 234 -14.94 10.49 1.46
N ASP A 235 -14.76 10.56 0.16
CA ASP A 235 -15.32 9.58 -0.77
C ASP A 235 -14.41 8.36 -0.81
N VAL A 236 -14.96 7.18 -0.52
CA VAL A 236 -14.19 5.94 -0.38
C VAL A 236 -14.69 4.95 -1.41
N GLN A 237 -13.86 4.69 -2.41
CA GLN A 237 -14.15 3.72 -3.45
C GLN A 237 -13.39 2.43 -3.19
N VAL A 238 -14.12 1.33 -3.02
CA VAL A 238 -13.53 -0.02 -2.90
C VAL A 238 -13.75 -0.75 -4.23
N THR A 239 -12.67 -1.19 -4.87
CA THR A 239 -12.68 -1.74 -6.24
C THR A 239 -12.32 -3.23 -6.28
N GLY A 240 -11.91 -3.83 -5.15
CA GLY A 240 -11.83 -5.29 -5.06
C GLY A 240 -11.15 -5.81 -3.79
N GLY A 241 -11.08 -7.13 -3.67
CA GLY A 241 -10.78 -7.78 -2.39
C GLY A 241 -12.01 -7.91 -1.49
N TYR A 242 -13.21 -7.71 -2.03
CA TYR A 242 -14.50 -7.68 -1.35
C TYR A 242 -15.55 -8.37 -2.24
N GLU A 243 -16.25 -9.37 -1.71
CA GLU A 243 -17.43 -9.99 -2.31
C GLU A 243 -18.52 -10.10 -1.23
N ASP A 244 -19.76 -9.75 -1.57
CA ASP A 244 -20.90 -10.02 -0.69
C ASP A 244 -21.31 -11.49 -0.85
N ILE A 245 -21.04 -12.30 0.17
CA ILE A 245 -21.46 -13.71 0.21
C ILE A 245 -22.75 -13.81 1.01
N VAL A 246 -23.72 -14.58 0.52
CA VAL A 246 -24.91 -14.91 1.29
C VAL A 246 -24.57 -16.06 2.24
N GLU A 247 -24.49 -15.77 3.54
CA GLU A 247 -24.32 -16.79 4.59
C GLU A 247 -25.51 -16.70 5.55
N ASN A 248 -26.26 -17.81 5.71
CA ASN A 248 -27.49 -17.86 6.51
C ASN A 248 -28.53 -16.79 6.15
N GLY A 249 -28.71 -16.49 4.86
CA GLY A 249 -29.66 -15.50 4.37
C GLY A 249 -29.28 -14.04 4.62
N GLN A 250 -28.08 -13.78 5.16
CA GLN A 250 -27.53 -12.44 5.32
C GLN A 250 -26.36 -12.24 4.36
N PHE A 251 -26.33 -11.10 3.69
CA PHE A 251 -25.15 -10.66 2.96
C PHE A 251 -24.04 -10.38 3.97
N LYS A 252 -22.95 -11.13 3.88
CA LYS A 252 -21.74 -10.94 4.65
C LYS A 252 -20.59 -10.53 3.73
N PRO A 253 -19.79 -9.53 4.14
CA PRO A 253 -18.62 -9.15 3.39
C PRO A 253 -17.54 -10.24 3.53
N ALA A 254 -17.20 -10.88 2.43
CA ALA A 254 -16.05 -11.76 2.31
C ALA A 254 -14.90 -11.03 1.65
N TYR A 255 -13.69 -11.23 2.17
CA TYR A 255 -12.51 -10.53 1.68
C TYR A 255 -11.54 -11.53 1.09
N HIS A 256 -11.03 -11.24 -0.12
CA HIS A 256 -10.05 -12.12 -0.76
C HIS A 256 -8.72 -12.16 0.02
N HIS A 257 -8.39 -11.09 0.75
CA HIS A 257 -7.17 -11.00 1.55
C HIS A 257 -7.51 -10.60 2.98
N GLN A 258 -7.26 -11.52 3.90
CA GLN A 258 -7.53 -11.37 5.32
C GLN A 258 -6.29 -11.79 6.11
N ILE A 259 -5.85 -10.94 7.03
CA ILE A 259 -4.87 -11.34 8.03
C ILE A 259 -5.66 -11.79 9.25
N ARG A 260 -5.66 -13.11 9.51
CA ARG A 260 -6.21 -13.68 10.74
C ARG A 260 -5.14 -13.64 11.81
N ILE A 261 -5.53 -13.17 12.98
CA ILE A 261 -4.68 -13.10 14.16
C ILE A 261 -5.37 -13.90 15.25
N ASN A 262 -4.63 -14.83 15.82
CA ASN A 262 -5.01 -15.66 16.96
C ASN A 262 -4.05 -15.37 18.11
#